data_AF-A0A9E0XNP5-F1
#
_entry.id   AF-A0A9E0XNP5-F1
#
_cell.length_a   1.000
_cell.length_b   1.000
_cell.length_c   1.000
_cell.angle_alpha   90.00
_cell.angle_beta   90.00
_cell.angle_gamma   90.00
#
_symmetry.space_group_name_H-M   'P 1'
#
loop_
_entity.id
_entity.type
_entity.pdbx_description
1 polymer ?
#
loop_
_entity_poly.entity_id
_entity_poly.type
_entity_poly.pdbx_seq_one_letter_code
_entity_poly.pdbx_strand_id
1 'polypeptide(L)' 'MKPIRIEFDLGCNCHRQPVKLVHEKGLDGRFAWAIHRLEANQRDDHAVIGGLGDDQILAMADAVKASRHERRD' A
#
# COMPACT_ATOMS: atom_id res chain seq x y z
N MET A 1 -12.01 21.91 -3.68
CA MET A 1 -11.27 21.13 -2.66
C MET A 1 -10.68 19.92 -3.38
N LYS A 2 -9.36 19.79 -3.47
CA LYS A 2 -8.69 18.63 -4.10
C LYS A 2 -8.93 17.38 -3.22
N PRO A 3 -8.97 16.16 -3.80
CA PRO A 3 -9.37 14.97 -3.07
C PRO A 3 -8.43 14.70 -1.88
N ILE A 4 -9.01 14.20 -0.80
CA ILE A 4 -8.33 13.74 0.43
C ILE A 4 -7.74 12.33 0.17
N ARG A 5 -7.08 12.17 -0.98
CA ARG A 5 -6.54 10.90 -1.45
C ARG A 5 -5.20 11.17 -2.11
N ILE A 6 -4.15 10.59 -1.54
CA ILE A 6 -2.79 10.64 -2.07
C ILE A 6 -2.44 9.24 -2.55
N GLU A 7 -1.95 9.11 -3.78
CA GLU A 7 -1.55 7.84 -4.35
C GLU A 7 -0.05 7.83 -4.63
N PHE A 8 0.58 6.70 -4.34
CA PHE A 8 1.98 6.42 -4.63
C PHE A 8 2.07 5.12 -5.44
N ASP A 9 2.73 5.17 -6.58
CA ASP A 9 3.02 3.98 -7.38
C ASP A 9 4.15 3.18 -6.74
N LEU A 10 3.87 1.93 -6.36
CA LEU A 10 4.86 1.01 -5.78
C LEU A 10 5.50 0.08 -6.84
N GLY A 11 5.16 0.27 -8.11
CA GLY A 11 5.58 -0.61 -9.21
C GLY A 11 4.64 -1.80 -9.36
N CYS A 12 5.21 -3.00 -9.50
CA CYS A 12 4.42 -4.22 -9.70
C CYS A 12 4.75 -5.31 -8.67
N ASN A 13 3.79 -6.17 -8.38
CA ASN A 13 4.01 -7.39 -7.59
C ASN A 13 4.79 -8.45 -8.40
N CYS A 14 5.05 -9.61 -7.78
CA CYS A 14 5.74 -10.75 -8.40
C CYS A 14 5.02 -11.31 -9.65
N HIS A 15 3.73 -11.01 -9.83
CA HIS A 15 2.93 -11.39 -10.99
C HIS A 15 2.84 -10.27 -12.04
N ARG A 16 3.65 -9.20 -11.92
CA ARG A 16 3.66 -8.02 -12.80
C ARG A 16 2.37 -7.20 -12.78
N GLN A 17 1.54 -7.35 -11.75
CA GLN A 17 0.35 -6.52 -11.57
C GLN A 17 0.73 -5.21 -10.88
N PRO A 18 0.24 -4.04 -11.32
CA PRO A 18 0.54 -2.77 -10.68
C PRO A 18 0.02 -2.70 -9.24
N VAL A 19 0.82 -2.10 -8.37
CA VAL A 19 0.51 -1.92 -6.94
C VAL A 19 0.62 -0.44 -6.60
N LYS A 20 -0.37 0.06 -5.88
CA LYS A 20 -0.40 1.42 -5.35
C LYS A 20 -0.54 1.43 -3.84
N LEU A 21 0.13 2.38 -3.21
CA LEU A 21 -0.12 2.78 -1.84
C LEU A 21 -1.00 4.03 -1.86
N VAL A 22 -2.11 3.99 -1.16
CA VAL A 22 -3.10 5.07 -1.13
C VAL A 22 -3.26 5.53 0.31
N HIS A 23 -3.23 6.83 0.54
CA HIS A 23 -3.61 7.46 1.80
C HIS A 23 -4.92 8.19 1.59
N GLU A 24 -6.00 7.70 2.22
CA GLU A 24 -7.31 8.29 2.05
C GLU A 24 -8.09 8.36 3.36
N LYS A 25 -9.07 9.27 3.38
CA LYS A 25 -10.00 9.40 4.50
C LYS A 25 -11.09 8.34 4.40
N GLY A 26 -11.13 7.44 5.37
CA GLY A 26 -12.18 6.43 5.54
C GLY A 26 -13.54 7.02 5.93
N LEU A 27 -14.55 6.16 5.93
CA LEU A 27 -15.94 6.53 6.23
C LEU A 27 -16.15 7.02 7.68
N ASP A 28 -15.29 6.58 8.60
CA ASP A 28 -15.21 7.04 9.99
C ASP A 28 -14.56 8.43 10.13
N GLY A 29 -14.14 9.02 9.01
CA GLY A 29 -13.48 10.30 8.94
C GLY A 29 -12.01 10.29 9.35
N ARG A 30 -11.42 9.11 9.59
CA ARG A 30 -9.99 8.96 9.88
C ARG A 30 -9.23 8.71 8.60
N PHE A 31 -7.97 9.10 8.60
CA PHE A 31 -7.07 8.77 7.50
C PHE A 31 -6.46 7.40 7.74
N ALA A 32 -6.36 6.62 6.67
CA ALA A 32 -5.68 5.34 6.70
C ALA A 32 -4.95 5.11 5.38
N TRP A 33 -3.93 4.28 5.46
CA TRP A 33 -3.23 3.75 4.32
C TRP A 33 -3.90 2.46 3.83
N ALA A 34 -3.85 2.27 2.52
CA ALA A 34 -4.32 1.07 1.85
C ALA A 34 -3.37 0.70 0.71
N ILE A 35 -3.09 -0.59 0.57
CA ILE A 35 -2.36 -1.14 -0.57
C ILE A 35 -3.37 -1.72 -1.55
N HIS A 36 -3.40 -1.15 -2.76
CA HIS A 36 -4.27 -1.58 -3.83
C HIS A 36 -3.47 -2.35 -4.88
N ARG A 37 -3.97 -3.53 -5.26
CA ARG A 37 -3.58 -4.19 -6.52
C ARG A 37 -4.54 -3.73 -7.61
N LEU A 38 -4.01 -3.12 -8.66
CA LEU A 38 -4.79 -2.78 -9.84
C LEU A 38 -4.85 -4.00 -10.75
N GLU A 39 -5.94 -4.77 -10.67
CA GLU A 39 -6.20 -5.79 -11.67
C GLU A 39 -6.81 -5.17 -12.93
N ALA A 40 -6.45 -5.71 -14.09
CA ALA A 40 -7.07 -5.37 -15.37
C ALA A 40 -8.44 -6.05 -15.58
N ASN A 41 -8.90 -6.88 -14.63
CA ASN A 41 -10.09 -7.71 -14.79
C ASN A 41 -11.08 -7.46 -13.66
N GLN A 42 -12.28 -6.99 -13.98
CA GLN A 42 -13.32 -6.56 -13.02
C GLN A 42 -14.00 -7.71 -12.26
N ARG A 43 -13.47 -8.93 -12.34
CA ARG A 43 -14.12 -10.15 -11.86
C ARG A 43 -13.45 -10.81 -10.66
N ASP A 44 -12.22 -10.42 -10.36
CA ASP A 44 -11.54 -10.86 -9.15
C ASP A 44 -11.55 -9.70 -8.16
N ASP A 45 -11.98 -10.01 -6.94
CA ASP A 45 -12.03 -9.08 -5.82
C ASP A 45 -10.74 -8.26 -5.77
N HIS A 46 -10.87 -6.93 -5.86
CA HIS A 46 -9.78 -6.01 -5.60
C HIS A 46 -9.20 -6.35 -4.23
N ALA A 47 -8.11 -7.12 -4.19
CA ALA A 47 -7.48 -7.42 -2.92
C ALA A 47 -6.82 -6.13 -2.44
N VAL A 48 -7.50 -5.49 -1.50
CA VAL A 48 -7.08 -4.29 -0.82
C VAL A 48 -6.68 -4.70 0.58
N ILE A 49 -5.46 -4.35 0.97
CA ILE A 49 -5.06 -4.37 2.38
C ILE A 49 -5.28 -2.96 2.88
N GLY A 50 -6.37 -2.75 3.62
CA GLY A 50 -6.78 -1.43 4.13
C GLY A 50 -6.62 -1.30 5.64
N GLY A 51 -6.87 -0.10 6.16
CA GLY A 51 -6.87 0.19 7.59
C GLY A 51 -5.47 0.24 8.22
N LEU A 52 -4.43 0.47 7.40
CA LEU A 52 -3.06 0.58 7.87
C LEU A 52 -2.85 2.00 8.43
N GLY A 53 -2.47 2.11 9.69
CA GLY A 53 -2.00 3.33 10.31
C GLY A 53 -0.53 3.60 9.99
N ASP A 54 -0.07 4.81 10.36
CA ASP A 54 1.30 5.25 10.13
C ASP A 54 2.33 4.34 10.81
N ASP A 55 2.00 3.80 11.99
CA ASP A 55 2.87 2.89 12.74
C ASP A 55 3.09 1.56 12.00
N GLN A 56 2.07 1.01 11.34
CA GLN A 56 2.25 -0.20 10.53
C GLN A 56 3.07 0.08 9.27
N ILE A 57 2.88 1.23 8.62
CA ILE A 57 3.70 1.62 7.45
C ILE A 57 5.18 1.75 7.83
N LEU A 58 5.47 2.40 8.95
CA LEU A 58 6.85 2.56 9.45
C LEU A 58 7.47 1.21 9.82
N ALA A 59 6.72 0.35 10.53
CA ALA A 59 7.19 -0.99 10.89
C ALA A 59 7.55 -1.84 9.65
N MET A 60 6.73 -1.78 8.58
CA MET A 60 7.03 -2.46 7.32
C MET A 60 8.30 -1.91 6.67
N ALA A 61 8.48 -0.57 6.66
CA ALA A 61 9.68 0.04 6.10
C ALA A 61 10.96 -0.39 6.83
N ASP A 62 10.91 -0.47 8.16
CA ASP A 62 12.06 -0.88 8.97
C ASP A 62 12.37 -2.38 8.80
N ALA A 63 11.36 -3.24 8.73
CA ALA A 63 11.54 -4.66 8.41
C ALA A 63 12.22 -4.86 7.04
N VAL A 64 11.84 -4.06 6.03
CA VAL A 64 12.48 -4.10 4.71
C VAL A 64 13.94 -3.63 4.77
N LYS A 65 14.26 -2.58 5.54
CA LYS A 65 15.66 -2.15 5.71
C LYS A 65 16.52 -3.23 6.38
N ALA A 66 16.01 -3.84 7.45
CA ALA A 66 16.70 -4.90 8.18
C ALA A 66 17.00 -6.11 7.27
N SER A 67 16.01 -6.59 6.53
CA SER A 67 16.19 -7.75 5.62
C SER A 67 17.17 -7.49 4.46
N ARG A 68 17.39 -6.23 4.08
CA ARG A 68 18.39 -5.85 3.07
C ARG A 68 19.79 -5.73 3.65
N HIS A 69 19.91 -5.40 4.93
CA HIS A 69 21.18 -5.35 5.64
C HIS A 69 21.75 -6.77 5.78
N GLU A 70 20.92 -7.72 6.23
CA GLU A 70 21.30 -9.13 6.42
C GLU A 70 21.71 -9.88 5.14
N ARG A 71 21.35 -9.37 3.95
CA ARG A 71 21.75 -9.96 2.65
C ARG A 71 23.08 -9.43 2.12
N ARG A 72 23.70 -8.46 2.81
CA ARG A 72 24.96 -7.83 2.41
C ARG A 72 26.17 -8.32 3.22
N ASP A 73 25.93 -9.09 4.28
CA ASP A 73 26.94 -9.80 5.07
C ASP A 73 27.00 -11.28 4.66
#